data_AF-A0A504YJ48-F1
#
_entry.id   AF-A0A504YJ48-F1
#
_cell.length_a   1.000
_cell.length_b   1.000
_cell.length_c   1.000
_cell.angle_alpha   90.00
_cell.angle_beta   90.00
_cell.angle_gamma   90.00
#
_symmetry.space_group_name_H-M   'P 1'
#
loop_
_entity.id
_entity.type
_entity.pdbx_description
1 polymer ?
#
loop_
_entity_poly.entity_id
_entity_poly.type
_entity_poly.pdbx_seq_one_letter_code
_entity_poly.pdbx_strand_id
1 'polypeptide(L)'
;MVQDFVNLYGETKAVFNVHSWVHKCEDARIHGSLDSFSAFSFESHMQTIGHCVTSRNMVAEQIFRRTMERSTEAIMHADIQFWDETLPSSATKRGLHGKTFRLHNTVNASEPPNNCVLIDNQPAIMVDISDHTVKYRYFKRNGNFFASPISSVNHNIYLCEQPSEEIRSCNCNDIRCKGLLIPYREHLVFYPIVHIWRS
;
A
#
# COMPACT_ATOMS: atom_id res chain seq x y z
N MET A 1 -37.24 14.60 11.72
CA MET A 1 -35.92 13.97 11.50
C MET A 1 -35.33 13.36 12.78
N VAL A 2 -35.08 14.14 13.85
CA VAL A 2 -34.60 13.58 15.14
C VAL A 2 -35.68 12.74 15.83
N GLN A 3 -36.94 13.20 15.83
CA GLN A 3 -38.07 12.45 16.40
C GLN A 3 -38.34 11.12 15.67
N ASP A 4 -38.22 11.10 14.34
CA ASP A 4 -38.42 9.87 13.54
C ASP A 4 -37.30 8.85 13.78
N PHE A 5 -36.06 9.32 13.95
CA PHE A 5 -34.91 8.46 14.27
C PHE A 5 -35.03 7.84 15.67
N VAL A 6 -35.47 8.63 16.66
CA VAL A 6 -35.75 8.15 18.02
C VAL A 6 -36.85 7.09 18.00
N ASN A 7 -37.91 7.30 17.22
CA ASN A 7 -39.00 6.33 17.09
C ASN A 7 -38.55 4.99 16.46
N LEU A 8 -37.61 5.02 15.51
CA LEU A 8 -37.15 3.82 14.81
C LEU A 8 -36.04 3.06 15.56
N TYR A 9 -35.15 3.76 16.26
CA TYR A 9 -33.93 3.18 16.82
C TYR A 9 -33.79 3.30 18.34
N GLY A 10 -34.74 3.97 19.02
CA GLY A 10 -34.78 4.15 20.46
C GLY A 10 -33.96 5.35 20.97
N GLU A 11 -34.41 5.99 22.05
CA GLU A 11 -33.79 7.18 22.64
C GLU A 11 -32.31 6.97 23.03
N THR A 12 -31.96 5.76 23.46
CA THR A 12 -30.59 5.40 23.87
C THR A 12 -29.58 5.35 22.72
N LYS A 13 -30.05 5.34 21.45
CA LYS A 13 -29.21 5.37 20.24
C LYS A 13 -29.09 6.78 19.65
N ALA A 14 -29.88 7.74 20.13
CA ALA A 14 -29.85 9.14 19.71
C ALA A 14 -28.79 9.95 20.47
N VAL A 15 -27.58 9.41 20.63
CA VAL A 15 -26.53 10.06 21.43
C VAL A 15 -25.48 10.68 20.53
N PHE A 16 -25.24 11.98 20.78
CA PHE A 16 -24.20 12.88 20.25
C PHE A 16 -24.17 13.08 18.73
N ASN A 17 -24.03 12.01 17.95
CA ASN A 17 -23.83 12.10 16.50
C ASN A 17 -25.05 12.68 15.80
N VAL A 18 -26.27 12.34 16.22
CA VAL A 18 -27.50 12.87 15.59
C VAL A 18 -27.70 14.36 15.88
N HIS A 19 -27.25 14.85 17.04
CA HIS A 19 -27.38 16.25 17.41
C HIS A 19 -26.41 17.14 16.61
N SER A 20 -25.16 16.68 16.41
CA SER A 20 -24.18 17.39 15.57
C SER A 20 -24.65 17.57 14.13
N TRP A 21 -25.51 16.69 13.61
CA TRP A 21 -26.04 16.80 12.25
C TRP A 21 -27.06 17.93 12.10
N VAL A 22 -27.74 18.31 13.18
CA VAL A 22 -28.70 19.43 13.19
C VAL A 22 -27.98 20.76 12.99
N HIS A 23 -26.76 20.91 13.53
CA HIS A 23 -25.97 22.12 13.42
C HIS A 23 -25.05 22.15 12.19
N LYS A 24 -24.73 20.98 11.62
CA LYS A 24 -23.76 20.82 10.51
C LYS A 24 -24.04 21.70 9.29
N CYS A 25 -25.31 21.92 8.92
CA CYS A 25 -25.66 22.78 7.78
C CYS A 25 -25.46 24.27 8.09
N GLU A 26 -25.70 24.68 9.33
CA GLU A 26 -25.49 26.06 9.77
C GLU A 26 -24.00 26.34 10.00
N ASP A 27 -23.28 25.39 10.59
CA ASP A 27 -21.83 25.45 10.76
C ASP A 27 -21.12 25.53 9.39
N ALA A 28 -21.60 24.81 8.38
CA ALA A 28 -21.06 24.90 7.02
C ALA A 28 -21.34 26.27 6.35
N ARG A 29 -22.43 26.96 6.72
CA ARG A 29 -22.69 28.32 6.24
C ARG A 29 -21.77 29.35 6.89
N ILE A 30 -21.43 29.16 8.16
CA ILE A 30 -20.59 30.08 8.95
C ILE A 30 -19.10 29.84 8.69
N HIS A 31 -18.67 28.58 8.59
CA HIS A 31 -17.26 28.17 8.57
C HIS A 31 -16.76 27.65 7.20
N GLY A 32 -17.65 27.49 6.22
CA GLY A 32 -17.30 27.03 4.86
C GLY A 32 -17.53 25.54 4.64
N SER A 33 -16.85 24.96 3.65
CA SER A 33 -17.00 23.52 3.37
C SER A 33 -16.60 22.67 4.57
N LEU A 34 -17.16 21.47 4.70
CA LEU A 34 -16.86 20.60 5.84
C LEU A 34 -15.35 20.36 6.01
N ASP A 35 -14.59 20.31 4.92
CA ASP A 35 -13.14 20.13 4.94
C ASP A 35 -12.38 21.30 5.60
N SER A 36 -12.95 22.51 5.67
CA SER A 36 -12.29 23.67 6.28
C SER A 36 -12.30 23.66 7.80
N PHE A 37 -13.30 23.01 8.41
CA PHE A 37 -13.50 23.03 9.87
C PHE A 37 -13.64 21.65 10.50
N SER A 38 -13.71 20.58 9.70
CA SER A 38 -13.79 19.21 10.19
C SER A 38 -12.47 18.77 10.82
N ALA A 39 -12.53 18.34 12.07
CA ALA A 39 -11.42 17.68 12.74
C ALA A 39 -11.23 16.22 12.30
N PHE A 40 -12.09 15.68 11.43
CA PHE A 40 -12.12 14.26 11.06
C PHE A 40 -10.79 13.78 10.47
N SER A 41 -10.17 14.59 9.59
CA SER A 41 -8.86 14.27 9.00
C SER A 41 -7.74 14.13 10.04
N PHE A 42 -7.93 14.71 11.24
CA PHE A 42 -6.98 14.68 12.35
C PHE A 42 -7.38 13.67 13.44
N GLU A 43 -8.58 13.09 13.39
CA GLU A 43 -9.10 12.18 14.40
C GLU A 43 -8.25 10.89 14.47
N SER A 44 -7.85 10.36 13.31
CA SER A 44 -6.92 9.23 13.24
C SER A 44 -5.56 9.56 13.84
N HIS A 45 -5.10 10.81 13.68
CA HIS A 45 -3.83 11.27 14.24
C HIS A 45 -3.93 11.45 15.76
N MET A 46 -5.04 11.98 16.27
CA MET A 46 -5.30 12.11 17.70
C MET A 46 -5.39 10.76 18.40
N GLN A 47 -6.02 9.77 17.77
CA GLN A 47 -6.04 8.39 18.28
C GLN A 47 -4.61 7.82 18.35
N THR A 48 -3.80 8.07 17.33
CA THR A 48 -2.40 7.64 17.30
C THR A 48 -1.59 8.28 18.42
N ILE A 49 -1.75 9.59 18.67
CA ILE A 49 -1.13 10.31 19.78
C ILE A 49 -1.61 9.72 21.12
N GLY A 50 -2.91 9.45 21.27
CA GLY A 50 -3.48 8.84 22.46
C GLY A 50 -2.85 7.49 22.78
N HIS A 51 -2.64 6.64 21.77
CA HIS A 51 -1.92 5.37 21.94
C HIS A 51 -0.44 5.54 22.32
N CYS A 52 0.17 6.71 22.08
CA CYS A 52 1.52 6.99 22.52
C CYS A 52 1.62 7.40 24.00
N VAL A 53 0.51 7.72 24.65
CA VAL A 53 0.48 8.22 26.03
C VAL A 53 -0.11 7.16 26.97
N THR A 54 0.73 6.51 27.75
CA THR A 54 0.31 5.50 28.75
C THR A 54 0.25 6.04 30.18
N SER A 55 0.83 7.21 30.43
CA SER A 55 0.78 7.87 31.73
C SER A 55 0.77 9.40 31.58
N ARG A 56 0.35 10.10 32.63
CA ARG A 56 0.33 11.58 32.68
C ARG A 56 1.72 12.21 32.87
N ASN A 57 2.77 11.41 33.09
CA ASN A 57 4.12 11.91 33.31
C ASN A 57 4.88 12.00 31.99
N MET A 58 5.61 13.09 31.74
CA MET A 58 6.51 13.20 30.58
C MET A 58 5.83 12.89 29.24
N VAL A 59 4.61 13.40 29.04
CA VAL A 59 3.76 13.11 27.87
C VAL A 59 4.48 13.39 26.54
N ALA A 60 5.16 14.53 26.44
CA ALA A 60 5.92 14.89 25.25
C ALA A 60 7.06 13.90 24.96
N GLU A 61 7.74 13.42 26.01
CA GLU A 61 8.83 12.43 25.88
C GLU A 61 8.29 11.05 25.47
N GLN A 62 7.15 10.63 26.02
CA GLN A 62 6.48 9.38 25.60
C GLN A 62 6.10 9.41 24.12
N ILE A 63 5.52 10.53 23.66
CA ILE A 63 5.19 10.74 22.26
C ILE A 63 6.46 10.72 21.41
N PHE A 64 7.49 11.48 21.80
CA PHE A 64 8.75 11.55 21.06
C PHE A 64 9.42 10.18 20.93
N ARG A 65 9.56 9.44 22.03
CA ARG A 65 10.19 8.12 22.04
C ARG A 65 9.42 7.11 21.17
N ARG A 66 8.11 7.04 21.28
CA ARG A 66 7.29 6.11 20.47
C ARG A 66 7.25 6.49 19.00
N THR A 67 7.25 7.79 18.68
CA THR A 67 7.39 8.26 17.31
C THR A 67 8.77 7.88 16.76
N MET A 68 9.82 8.04 17.56
CA MET A 68 11.17 7.63 17.19
C MET A 68 11.27 6.12 16.99
N GLU A 69 10.74 5.29 17.89
CA GLU A 69 10.67 3.83 17.75
C GLU A 69 10.02 3.42 16.43
N ARG A 70 8.82 3.95 16.14
CA ARG A 70 8.11 3.70 14.88
C ARG A 70 8.89 4.18 13.65
N SER A 71 9.58 5.32 13.75
CA SER A 71 10.40 5.83 12.66
C SER A 71 11.67 4.98 12.47
N THR A 72 12.28 4.49 13.54
CA THR A 72 13.46 3.62 13.47
C THR A 72 13.12 2.22 13.00
N GLU A 73 11.95 1.68 13.35
CA GLU A 73 11.40 0.48 12.72
C GLU A 73 11.19 0.73 11.22
N ALA A 74 10.57 1.85 10.84
CA ALA A 74 10.40 2.22 9.43
C ALA A 74 11.74 2.40 8.69
N ILE A 75 12.78 2.92 9.33
CA ILE A 75 14.13 3.10 8.77
C ILE A 75 14.89 1.76 8.69
N MET A 76 14.77 0.87 9.67
CA MET A 76 15.24 -0.52 9.57
C MET A 76 14.51 -1.31 8.48
N HIS A 77 13.32 -0.83 8.09
CA HIS A 77 12.51 -1.33 6.98
C HIS A 77 12.69 -0.55 5.66
N ALA A 78 13.62 0.40 5.56
CA ALA A 78 14.07 0.95 4.28
C ALA A 78 15.20 0.08 3.72
N ASP A 79 15.21 -0.42 2.49
CA ASP A 79 14.25 -0.32 1.39
C ASP A 79 14.05 -1.71 0.73
N ILE A 80 14.94 -2.67 0.99
CA ILE A 80 14.88 -4.04 0.49
C ILE A 80 15.41 -5.05 1.53
N GLN A 81 14.60 -6.01 2.00
CA GLN A 81 15.03 -7.09 2.90
C GLN A 81 14.89 -8.48 2.23
N PHE A 82 15.94 -9.29 2.22
CA PHE A 82 15.94 -10.61 1.57
C PHE A 82 15.74 -11.72 2.58
N TRP A 83 14.94 -12.72 2.21
CA TRP A 83 14.61 -13.87 3.07
C TRP A 83 14.83 -15.18 2.31
N ASP A 84 15.44 -16.15 2.99
CA ASP A 84 15.57 -17.54 2.57
C ASP A 84 15.04 -18.43 3.70
N GLU A 85 13.95 -19.17 3.44
CA GLU A 85 13.34 -20.07 4.43
C GLU A 85 14.17 -21.35 4.64
N THR A 86 15.24 -21.56 3.87
CA THR A 86 16.03 -22.81 3.91
C THR A 86 17.24 -22.79 4.86
N LEU A 87 17.53 -21.67 5.53
CA LEU A 87 18.70 -21.56 6.43
C LEU A 87 18.31 -21.31 7.90
N PRO A 88 18.82 -22.13 8.85
CA PRO A 88 18.67 -21.88 10.27
C PRO A 88 19.28 -20.53 10.67
N SER A 89 18.62 -19.83 11.59
CA SER A 89 18.75 -18.43 11.98
C SER A 89 20.11 -17.92 12.54
N SER A 90 21.25 -18.42 12.06
CA SER A 90 22.57 -18.05 12.62
C SER A 90 23.65 -17.68 11.59
N ALA A 91 23.33 -17.53 10.31
CA ALA A 91 24.31 -17.16 9.29
C ALA A 91 24.29 -15.66 8.98
N THR A 92 24.97 -14.88 9.81
CA THR A 92 25.37 -13.51 9.46
C THR A 92 26.51 -13.59 8.43
N LYS A 93 26.20 -13.47 7.12
CA LYS A 93 26.96 -12.73 6.07
C LYS A 93 26.72 -13.21 4.63
N ARG A 94 26.42 -12.21 3.77
CA ARG A 94 26.87 -11.95 2.39
C ARG A 94 26.96 -13.14 1.42
N GLY A 95 25.92 -13.24 0.61
CA GLY A 95 25.74 -14.12 -0.54
C GLY A 95 24.25 -14.38 -0.72
N LEU A 96 23.50 -13.43 -1.28
CA LEU A 96 22.03 -13.42 -1.30
C LEU A 96 21.50 -14.17 -2.52
N HIS A 97 21.44 -15.51 -2.45
CA HIS A 97 20.61 -16.32 -3.35
C HIS A 97 19.21 -16.52 -2.76
N GLY A 98 18.53 -15.41 -2.45
CA GLY A 98 17.18 -15.43 -1.91
C GLY A 98 16.12 -15.48 -3.02
N LYS A 99 15.18 -16.41 -2.95
CA LYS A 99 14.00 -16.44 -3.85
C LYS A 99 13.02 -15.30 -3.61
N THR A 100 13.20 -14.53 -2.53
CA THR A 100 12.29 -13.44 -2.16
C THR A 100 13.04 -12.21 -1.66
N PHE A 101 12.46 -11.04 -1.92
CA PHE A 101 12.86 -9.78 -1.31
C PHE A 101 11.64 -8.94 -0.96
N ARG A 102 11.72 -8.19 0.12
CA ARG A 102 10.67 -7.27 0.56
C ARG A 102 10.98 -5.89 0.03
N LEU A 103 10.10 -5.30 -0.77
CA LEU A 103 10.13 -3.90 -1.18
C LEU A 103 9.04 -3.16 -0.39
N HIS A 104 9.40 -2.16 0.42
CA HIS A 104 8.46 -1.53 1.37
C HIS A 104 7.75 -2.58 2.27
N ASN A 105 6.41 -2.55 2.32
CA ASN A 105 5.60 -3.49 3.12
C ASN A 105 5.23 -4.77 2.36
N THR A 106 5.88 -5.06 1.23
CA THR A 106 5.44 -6.16 0.35
C THR A 106 6.56 -7.10 -0.04
N VAL A 107 6.26 -8.40 -0.01
CA VAL A 107 7.19 -9.46 -0.41
C VAL A 107 7.03 -9.77 -1.89
N ASN A 108 8.13 -9.68 -2.62
CA ASN A 108 8.31 -10.10 -4.00
C ASN A 108 9.04 -11.45 -4.02
N ALA A 109 8.71 -12.31 -4.98
CA ALA A 109 9.35 -13.62 -5.15
C ALA A 109 9.71 -13.87 -6.61
N SER A 110 10.61 -14.82 -6.88
CA SER A 110 10.87 -15.29 -8.25
C SER A 110 9.75 -16.21 -8.78
N GLU A 111 8.89 -16.69 -7.89
CA GLU A 111 7.80 -17.62 -8.21
C GLU A 111 6.40 -16.98 -8.04
N PRO A 112 5.39 -17.42 -8.83
CA PRO A 112 4.01 -16.98 -8.65
C PRO A 112 3.47 -17.26 -7.25
N PRO A 113 2.50 -16.47 -6.74
CA PRO A 113 1.87 -15.32 -7.39
C PRO A 113 2.62 -13.99 -7.18
N ASN A 114 3.76 -14.01 -6.47
CA ASN A 114 4.45 -12.81 -6.00
C ASN A 114 5.56 -12.31 -6.94
N ASN A 115 5.57 -12.80 -8.18
CA ASN A 115 6.63 -12.54 -9.14
C ASN A 115 6.30 -11.48 -10.19
N CYS A 116 5.24 -10.70 -10.02
CA CYS A 116 4.83 -9.71 -11.01
C CYS A 116 5.10 -8.28 -10.54
N VAL A 117 5.76 -7.48 -11.38
CA VAL A 117 6.25 -6.15 -11.06
C VAL A 117 6.08 -5.19 -12.23
N LEU A 118 6.12 -3.88 -11.95
CA LEU A 118 6.16 -2.82 -12.95
C LEU A 118 7.58 -2.24 -13.03
N ILE A 119 8.21 -2.32 -14.20
CA ILE A 119 9.56 -1.80 -14.48
C ILE A 119 9.44 -0.92 -15.73
N ASP A 120 9.96 0.31 -15.72
CA ASP A 120 9.91 1.25 -16.86
C ASP A 120 8.50 1.42 -17.47
N ASN A 121 7.45 1.47 -16.63
CA ASN A 121 6.04 1.52 -17.05
C ASN A 121 5.59 0.33 -17.92
N GLN A 122 6.26 -0.81 -17.77
CA GLN A 122 5.89 -2.05 -18.42
C GLN A 122 5.77 -3.18 -17.39
N PRO A 123 4.70 -3.99 -17.51
CA PRO A 123 4.53 -5.14 -16.63
C PRO A 123 5.57 -6.21 -16.97
N ALA A 124 6.18 -6.80 -15.93
CA ALA A 124 7.21 -7.82 -16.06
C ALA A 124 7.00 -8.96 -15.05
N ILE A 125 7.54 -10.12 -15.39
CA ILE A 125 7.58 -11.30 -14.52
C ILE A 125 9.03 -11.55 -14.09
N MET A 126 9.26 -11.54 -12.79
CA MET A 126 10.52 -11.94 -12.18
C MET A 126 10.74 -13.44 -12.36
N VAL A 127 11.97 -13.79 -12.72
CA VAL A 127 12.40 -15.17 -12.97
C VAL A 127 13.43 -15.59 -11.93
N ASP A 128 14.27 -14.66 -11.50
CA ASP A 128 15.36 -14.93 -10.57
C ASP A 128 15.74 -13.66 -9.82
N ILE A 129 16.18 -13.81 -8.58
CA ILE A 129 16.58 -12.72 -7.69
C ILE A 129 17.96 -13.10 -7.15
N SER A 130 18.94 -12.21 -7.31
CA SER A 130 20.31 -12.44 -6.85
C SER A 130 20.87 -11.14 -6.33
N ASP A 131 21.16 -11.08 -5.04
CA ASP A 131 21.56 -9.86 -4.33
C ASP A 131 20.61 -8.69 -4.72
N HIS A 132 21.13 -7.55 -5.17
CA HIS A 132 20.34 -6.38 -5.59
C HIS A 132 19.89 -6.42 -7.06
N THR A 133 20.03 -7.57 -7.73
CA THR A 133 19.69 -7.72 -9.15
C THR A 133 18.47 -8.62 -9.31
N VAL A 134 17.52 -8.18 -10.12
CA VAL A 134 16.34 -8.95 -10.47
C VAL A 134 16.42 -9.29 -11.94
N LYS A 135 16.31 -10.59 -12.27
CA LYS A 135 16.12 -11.04 -13.65
C LYS A 135 14.64 -11.19 -13.92
N TYR A 136 14.20 -10.68 -15.06
CA TYR A 136 12.79 -10.64 -15.41
C TYR A 136 12.56 -10.82 -16.92
N ARG A 137 11.30 -11.07 -17.28
CA ARG A 137 10.81 -11.13 -18.66
C ARG A 137 9.67 -10.15 -18.82
N TYR A 138 9.69 -9.37 -19.89
CA TYR A 138 8.51 -8.62 -20.33
C TYR A 138 7.49 -9.55 -20.99
N PHE A 139 6.25 -9.07 -21.14
CA PHE A 139 5.25 -9.73 -21.98
C PHE A 139 5.52 -9.46 -23.46
N LYS A 140 5.24 -10.44 -24.34
CA LYS A 140 5.42 -10.28 -25.80
C LYS A 140 4.67 -9.07 -26.33
N ARG A 141 3.44 -8.88 -25.86
CA ARG A 141 2.62 -7.69 -26.08
C ARG A 141 1.83 -7.38 -24.82
N ASN A 142 1.65 -6.10 -24.57
CA ASN A 142 0.75 -5.59 -23.55
C ASN A 142 0.04 -4.33 -24.07
N GLY A 143 -1.09 -3.98 -23.46
CA GLY A 143 -1.87 -2.81 -23.86
C GLY A 143 -3.08 -2.57 -22.97
N ASN A 144 -4.06 -1.83 -23.50
CA ASN A 144 -5.28 -1.52 -22.76
C ASN A 144 -6.11 -2.76 -22.47
N PHE A 145 -6.42 -2.97 -21.19
CA PHE A 145 -7.47 -3.87 -20.73
C PHE A 145 -8.85 -3.25 -20.95
N PHE A 146 -8.98 -1.94 -20.70
CA PHE A 146 -10.16 -1.15 -21.04
C PHE A 146 -9.74 0.24 -21.52
N ALA A 147 -10.54 0.86 -22.40
CA ALA A 147 -10.28 2.19 -22.96
C ALA A 147 -11.23 3.27 -22.44
N SER A 148 -12.36 2.88 -21.83
CA SER A 148 -13.41 3.77 -21.36
C SER A 148 -13.74 3.47 -19.89
N PRO A 149 -14.01 4.48 -19.04
CA PRO A 149 -14.04 5.92 -19.35
C PRO A 149 -12.65 6.54 -19.53
N ILE A 150 -11.60 5.87 -19.05
CA ILE A 150 -10.20 6.27 -19.21
C ILE A 150 -9.39 5.03 -19.56
N SER A 151 -8.38 5.20 -20.42
CA SER A 151 -7.38 4.18 -20.77
C SER A 151 -6.81 3.47 -19.52
N SER A 152 -6.83 2.15 -19.50
CA SER A 152 -6.32 1.35 -18.37
C SER A 152 -4.81 1.51 -18.22
N VAL A 153 -4.08 1.73 -19.33
CA VAL A 153 -2.63 1.98 -19.31
C VAL A 153 -2.31 3.26 -18.51
N ASN A 154 -3.21 4.25 -18.50
CA ASN A 154 -3.02 5.46 -17.69
C ASN A 154 -3.07 5.16 -16.18
N HIS A 155 -3.66 4.03 -15.80
CA HIS A 155 -3.71 3.51 -14.43
C HIS A 155 -2.66 2.41 -14.20
N ASN A 156 -1.73 2.21 -15.14
CA ASN A 156 -0.75 1.12 -15.14
C ASN A 156 -1.41 -0.27 -15.05
N ILE A 157 -2.63 -0.41 -15.58
CA ILE A 157 -3.34 -1.68 -15.74
C ILE A 157 -3.19 -2.14 -17.18
N TYR A 158 -2.69 -3.34 -17.38
CA TYR A 158 -2.34 -3.86 -18.70
C TYR A 158 -3.01 -5.21 -18.96
N LEU A 159 -3.57 -5.36 -20.16
CA LEU A 159 -3.84 -6.67 -20.73
C LEU A 159 -2.53 -7.19 -21.33
N CYS A 160 -2.12 -8.37 -20.93
CA CYS A 160 -0.84 -9.00 -21.26
C CYS A 160 -1.07 -10.31 -22.02
N GLU A 161 -0.27 -10.53 -23.05
CA GLU A 161 -0.15 -11.83 -23.70
C GLU A 161 0.80 -12.75 -22.90
N GLN A 162 1.43 -13.72 -23.57
CA GLN A 162 2.43 -14.59 -22.96
C GLN A 162 3.74 -13.85 -22.68
N PRO A 163 4.52 -14.29 -21.67
CA PRO A 163 5.86 -13.76 -21.42
C PRO A 163 6.78 -13.95 -22.64
N SER A 164 7.67 -13.00 -22.87
CA SER A 164 8.76 -13.10 -23.84
C SER A 164 9.80 -14.11 -23.37
N GLU A 165 10.57 -14.67 -24.30
CA GLU A 165 11.71 -15.55 -24.00
C GLU A 165 12.93 -14.74 -23.54
N GLU A 166 13.01 -13.47 -23.91
CA GLU A 166 14.12 -12.57 -23.58
C GLU A 166 14.18 -12.30 -22.06
N ILE A 167 15.31 -12.63 -21.44
CA ILE A 167 15.60 -12.34 -20.04
C ILE A 167 16.41 -11.05 -19.95
N ARG A 168 15.93 -10.11 -19.13
CA ARG A 168 16.62 -8.87 -18.79
C ARG A 168 16.96 -8.84 -17.31
N SER A 169 17.81 -7.91 -16.91
CA SER A 169 18.18 -7.68 -15.52
C SER A 169 18.18 -6.19 -15.19
N CYS A 170 17.69 -5.84 -14.01
CA CYS A 170 17.75 -4.48 -13.47
C CYS A 170 18.12 -4.52 -11.99
N ASN A 171 18.41 -3.36 -11.41
CA ASN A 171 18.49 -3.27 -9.97
C ASN A 171 17.08 -3.42 -9.38
N CYS A 172 16.97 -4.04 -8.21
CA CYS A 172 15.71 -4.08 -7.47
C CYS A 172 15.13 -2.68 -7.19
N ASN A 173 15.96 -1.64 -7.22
CA ASN A 173 15.50 -0.27 -7.05
C ASN A 173 14.75 0.31 -8.24
N ASP A 174 14.94 -0.27 -9.43
CA ASP A 174 14.27 0.17 -10.67
C ASP A 174 12.81 -0.32 -10.75
N ILE A 175 12.39 -1.16 -9.79
CA ILE A 175 11.02 -1.66 -9.68
C ILE A 175 10.12 -0.57 -9.10
N ARG A 176 9.14 -0.11 -9.89
CA ARG A 176 8.20 0.96 -9.49
C ARG A 176 7.16 0.47 -8.49
N CYS A 177 6.59 -0.71 -8.71
CA CYS A 177 5.62 -1.31 -7.80
C CYS A 177 5.47 -2.82 -8.06
N LYS A 178 4.92 -3.52 -7.06
CA LYS A 178 4.40 -4.87 -7.24
C LYS A 178 3.05 -4.84 -7.94
N GLY A 179 2.77 -5.86 -8.75
CA GLY A 179 1.45 -6.08 -9.33
C GLY A 179 0.92 -7.49 -9.08
N LEU A 180 -0.38 -7.63 -9.31
CA LEU A 180 -1.07 -8.90 -9.40
C LEU A 180 -1.21 -9.29 -10.87
N LEU A 181 -1.09 -10.58 -11.15
CA LEU A 181 -1.35 -11.13 -12.47
C LEU A 181 -2.63 -11.97 -12.41
N ILE A 182 -3.69 -11.47 -13.02
CA ILE A 182 -5.05 -12.03 -12.90
C ILE A 182 -5.40 -12.71 -14.23
N PRO A 183 -5.73 -14.01 -14.24
CA PRO A 183 -6.23 -14.67 -15.45
C PRO A 183 -7.53 -14.02 -15.95
N TYR A 184 -7.59 -13.72 -17.25
CA TYR A 184 -8.78 -13.17 -17.90
C TYR A 184 -8.93 -13.75 -19.31
N ARG A 185 -9.84 -14.72 -19.46
CA ARG A 185 -10.00 -15.50 -20.71
C ARG A 185 -8.66 -16.15 -21.09
N GLU A 186 -8.22 -16.00 -22.34
CA GLU A 186 -6.93 -16.49 -22.86
C GLU A 186 -5.74 -15.55 -22.57
N HIS A 187 -5.94 -14.51 -21.75
CA HIS A 187 -4.95 -13.47 -21.48
C HIS A 187 -4.71 -13.31 -19.97
N LEU A 188 -3.72 -12.50 -19.62
CA LEU A 188 -3.40 -12.14 -18.23
C LEU A 188 -3.59 -10.64 -18.06
N VAL A 189 -4.14 -10.20 -16.94
CA VAL A 189 -4.25 -8.78 -16.61
C VAL A 189 -3.27 -8.46 -15.50
N PHE A 190 -2.34 -7.56 -15.79
CA PHE A 190 -1.52 -6.94 -14.77
C PHE A 190 -2.32 -5.85 -14.06
N TYR A 191 -2.37 -5.93 -12.73
CA TYR A 191 -2.99 -4.92 -11.89
C TYR A 191 -2.00 -4.40 -10.84
N PRO A 192 -1.64 -3.11 -10.84
CA PRO A 192 -0.67 -2.57 -9.91
C PRO A 192 -1.28 -2.47 -8.51
N ILE A 193 -0.49 -2.79 -7.49
CA ILE A 193 -0.92 -2.60 -6.12
C ILE A 193 -0.54 -1.17 -5.71
N VAL A 194 -1.53 -0.26 -5.81
CA VAL A 194 -1.35 1.20 -5.82
C VAL A 194 -0.69 1.77 -4.56
N HIS A 195 -0.86 1.11 -3.40
CA HIS A 195 -0.24 1.54 -2.13
C HIS A 195 1.25 1.15 -2.00
N ILE A 196 1.87 0.60 -3.05
CA ILE A 196 3.28 0.20 -3.10
C ILE A 196 4.02 0.97 -4.21
N TRP A 197 3.55 2.17 -4.54
CA TRP A 197 4.23 3.03 -5.49
C TRP A 197 5.49 3.65 -4.88
N ARG A 198 6.63 3.48 -5.56
CA ARG A 198 7.79 4.34 -5.34
C ARG A 198 7.60 5.67 -6.06
N SER A 199 7.65 6.75 -5.28
CA SER A 199 7.68 8.15 -5.73
C SER A 199 9.06 8.56 -6.19
#